data_AF-A0A5C6SWN5-F1
#
_entry.id   AF-A0A5C6SWN5-F1
#
_cell.length_a   1.000
_cell.length_b   1.000
_cell.length_c   1.000
_cell.angle_alpha   90.00
_cell.angle_beta   90.00
_cell.angle_gamma   90.00
#
_symmetry.space_group_name_H-M   'P 1'
#
loop_
_entity.id
_entity.type
_entity.pdbx_description
1 polymer ?
#
loop_
_entity_poly.entity_id
_entity_poly.type
_entity_poly.pdbx_seq_one_letter_code
_entity_poly.pdbx_strand_id
1 'polypeptide(L)'
;MHVSVSGIQSVGVQAYSKHFIGNEQETQRTQTTEEDGAVINALSSNIDERTLHEMYLWPFADAVKAGTASVMCSYNRVNQTYSCANHHLLSILKDELALPGYVVPDWYATHGTASFANAGLNLEMPGPVRADYGASYFGNYLLDAVNDDNVTKSRLNEMVERVLTLYFFLHQHEDFPALDPASATALSVNQFGYNTTQFAIKPVPARDVREYQRNTALENEKDFGVFGNGAPYPAIGSVYFDYENASISYEVGTLDQGGGSGIVRNNELIAPLDANRESVRKQGGRVQVLLEHKDIVDGKFRSIYPIPDVCLVFLKAFAAEGRDRESPDLDWNATKVVESVASLCSNTVVIVNGPGIVLMPWADNENVTAILSGRVGFV
;
A
#
# COMPACT_ATOMS: atom_id res chain seq x y z
N MET A 1 14.37 5.74 5.66
CA MET A 1 13.84 6.20 4.35
C MET A 1 14.93 6.45 3.29
N HIS A 2 16.20 6.57 3.67
CA HIS A 2 17.27 7.01 2.78
C HIS A 2 17.46 6.24 1.47
N VAL A 3 17.53 4.91 1.52
CA VAL A 3 17.81 4.07 0.34
C VAL A 3 16.69 4.16 -0.70
N SER A 4 15.43 4.16 -0.27
CA SER A 4 14.28 4.26 -1.18
C SER A 4 14.24 5.61 -1.90
N VAL A 5 14.42 6.72 -1.16
CA VAL A 5 14.44 8.07 -1.74
C VAL A 5 15.59 8.20 -2.74
N SER A 6 16.79 7.81 -2.33
CA SER A 6 17.98 7.89 -3.19
C SER A 6 17.84 7.00 -4.44
N GLY A 7 17.27 5.81 -4.29
CA GLY A 7 17.03 4.89 -5.41
C GLY A 7 16.06 5.47 -6.44
N ILE A 8 14.91 5.99 -6.00
CA ILE A 8 13.91 6.62 -6.88
C ILE A 8 14.52 7.83 -7.61
N GLN A 9 15.22 8.71 -6.89
CA GLN A 9 15.79 9.92 -7.49
C GLN A 9 17.04 9.66 -8.33
N SER A 10 17.73 8.53 -8.14
CA SER A 10 18.88 8.16 -8.98
C SER A 10 18.54 7.96 -10.46
N VAL A 11 17.26 7.69 -10.77
CA VAL A 11 16.73 7.57 -12.13
C VAL A 11 15.93 8.81 -12.57
N GLY A 12 16.10 9.93 -11.88
CA GLY A 12 15.46 11.22 -12.21
C GLY A 12 13.98 11.33 -11.81
N VAL A 13 13.39 10.32 -11.18
CA VAL A 13 12.00 10.37 -10.69
C VAL A 13 11.98 11.11 -9.35
N GLN A 14 11.03 12.05 -9.18
CA GLN A 14 10.89 12.76 -7.91
C GLN A 14 10.39 11.79 -6.83
N ALA A 15 11.15 11.60 -5.76
CA ALA A 15 10.68 10.82 -4.62
C ALA A 15 9.65 11.64 -3.83
N TYR A 16 8.63 10.93 -3.36
CA TYR A 16 7.51 11.53 -2.67
C TYR A 16 7.24 10.82 -1.35
N SER A 17 7.71 11.41 -0.25
CA SER A 17 7.65 10.78 1.08
C SER A 17 6.32 11.07 1.77
N LYS A 18 5.64 10.03 2.27
CA LYS A 18 4.26 10.11 2.78
C LYS A 18 4.00 9.17 3.96
N HIS A 19 3.00 9.41 4.83
CA HIS A 19 2.13 10.59 4.91
C HIS A 19 2.47 11.40 6.17
N PHE A 20 2.65 12.71 6.03
CA PHE A 20 3.09 13.64 7.07
C PHE A 20 1.87 14.32 7.73
N ILE A 21 1.50 14.08 8.99
CA ILE A 21 2.10 13.14 9.93
C ILE A 21 1.06 12.66 10.95
N GLY A 22 1.36 11.58 11.67
CA GLY A 22 0.45 10.99 12.65
C GLY A 22 -0.75 10.29 11.99
N ASN A 23 -0.58 9.81 10.75
CA ASN A 23 -1.60 9.06 10.01
C ASN A 23 -1.55 7.58 10.39
N GLU A 24 -1.98 7.26 11.61
CA GLU A 24 -1.75 5.94 12.24
C GLU A 24 -2.98 5.02 12.25
N GLN A 25 -4.09 5.42 11.62
CA GLN A 25 -5.26 4.56 11.41
C GLN A 25 -6.06 5.02 10.18
N GLU A 26 -6.74 4.09 9.52
CA GLU A 26 -7.58 4.39 8.36
C GLU A 26 -9.02 4.80 8.76
N THR A 27 -9.52 4.27 9.88
CA THR A 27 -10.86 4.59 10.37
C THR A 27 -10.99 6.08 10.66
N GLN A 28 -11.97 6.74 10.03
CA GLN A 28 -12.17 8.19 10.11
C GLN A 28 -10.96 9.02 9.65
N ARG A 29 -10.14 8.51 8.72
CA ARG A 29 -8.97 9.26 8.19
C ARG A 29 -9.35 10.58 7.53
N THR A 30 -10.51 10.64 6.86
CA THR A 30 -11.05 11.83 6.19
C THR A 30 -12.36 12.29 6.84
N GLN A 31 -12.86 13.45 6.43
CA GLN A 31 -14.17 13.96 6.80
C GLN A 31 -15.27 13.04 6.23
N THR A 32 -16.25 12.70 7.06
CA THR A 32 -17.47 11.97 6.64
C THR A 32 -18.70 12.84 6.90
N THR A 33 -19.75 12.60 6.12
CA THR A 33 -21.07 13.21 6.33
C THR A 33 -22.06 12.09 6.60
N GLU A 34 -22.69 12.15 7.78
CA GLU A 34 -23.72 11.20 8.21
C GLU A 34 -25.02 11.38 7.40
N GLU A 35 -25.93 10.40 7.48
CA GLU A 35 -27.22 10.43 6.77
C GLU A 35 -28.10 11.64 7.14
N ASP A 36 -27.96 12.15 8.38
CA ASP A 36 -28.67 13.34 8.88
C ASP A 36 -28.00 14.67 8.47
N GLY A 37 -26.91 14.61 7.71
CA GLY A 37 -26.13 15.76 7.27
C GLY A 37 -25.10 16.24 8.29
N ALA A 38 -24.94 15.59 9.44
CA ALA A 38 -23.89 15.91 10.39
C ALA A 38 -22.51 15.63 9.77
N VAL A 39 -21.63 16.62 9.83
CA VAL A 39 -20.26 16.51 9.34
C VAL A 39 -19.34 16.09 10.49
N ILE A 40 -18.68 14.95 10.33
CA ILE A 40 -17.65 14.46 11.24
C ILE A 40 -16.30 14.75 10.57
N ASN A 41 -15.51 15.61 11.22
CA ASN A 41 -14.14 15.88 10.77
C ASN A 41 -13.27 14.63 10.86
N ALA A 42 -12.21 14.57 10.05
CA ALA A 42 -11.18 13.55 10.18
C ALA A 42 -10.69 13.40 11.63
N LEU A 43 -10.20 12.22 12.00
CA LEU A 43 -9.63 11.98 13.32
C LEU A 43 -8.49 12.97 13.62
N SER A 44 -8.27 13.25 14.91
CA SER A 44 -7.15 14.08 15.36
C SER A 44 -6.15 13.28 16.17
N SER A 45 -4.97 13.07 15.61
CA SER A 45 -3.83 12.51 16.30
C SER A 45 -3.25 13.57 17.23
N ASN A 46 -3.51 13.46 18.53
CA ASN A 46 -3.02 14.43 19.51
C ASN A 46 -1.66 13.98 20.02
N ILE A 47 -0.61 14.66 19.57
CA ILE A 47 0.79 14.25 19.74
C ILE A 47 1.52 15.37 20.46
N ASP A 48 2.20 15.04 21.56
CA ASP A 48 3.08 15.99 22.24
C ASP A 48 4.39 16.21 21.46
N GLU A 49 5.02 17.36 21.67
CA GLU A 49 6.23 17.76 20.93
C GLU A 49 7.36 16.73 21.03
N ARG A 50 7.56 16.11 22.20
CA ARG A 50 8.64 15.14 22.36
C ARG A 50 8.38 13.89 21.55
N THR A 51 7.16 13.34 21.62
CA THR A 51 6.76 12.18 20.81
C THR A 51 6.81 12.51 19.31
N LEU A 52 6.40 13.72 18.91
CA LEU A 52 6.50 14.18 17.53
C LEU A 52 7.95 14.10 17.02
N HIS A 53 8.92 14.64 17.77
CA HIS A 53 10.33 14.69 17.36
C HIS A 53 11.06 13.35 17.49
N GLU A 54 10.85 12.63 18.59
CA GLU A 54 11.60 11.40 18.89
C GLU A 54 11.06 10.17 18.14
N MET A 55 9.81 10.19 17.68
CA MET A 55 9.19 9.04 17.02
C MET A 55 8.76 9.35 15.59
N TYR A 56 7.82 10.28 15.40
CA TYR A 56 7.15 10.45 14.10
C TYR A 56 8.02 11.20 13.08
N LEU A 57 8.74 12.24 13.49
CA LEU A 57 9.57 13.07 12.60
C LEU A 57 10.85 12.35 12.15
N TRP A 58 11.38 11.43 12.96
CA TRP A 58 12.64 10.74 12.69
C TRP A 58 12.74 10.17 11.26
N PRO A 59 11.78 9.37 10.76
CA PRO A 59 11.87 8.85 9.40
C PRO A 59 11.80 9.96 8.34
N PHE A 60 11.06 11.04 8.57
CA PHE A 60 10.98 12.20 7.67
C PHE A 60 12.27 13.01 7.63
N ALA A 61 12.94 13.18 8.77
CA ALA A 61 14.28 13.77 8.81
C ALA A 61 15.26 12.97 7.93
N ASP A 62 15.18 11.64 7.98
CA ASP A 62 15.93 10.72 7.12
C ASP A 62 15.59 10.87 5.63
N ALA A 63 14.32 11.08 5.29
CA ALA A 63 13.89 11.31 3.90
C ALA A 63 14.35 12.68 3.37
N VAL A 64 14.24 13.74 4.17
CA VAL A 64 14.72 15.08 3.81
C VAL A 64 16.24 15.06 3.64
N LYS A 65 16.97 14.41 4.55
CA LYS A 65 18.42 14.21 4.44
C LYS A 65 18.83 13.45 3.17
N ALA A 66 18.01 12.49 2.73
CA ALA A 66 18.21 11.76 1.48
C ALA A 66 17.83 12.57 0.23
N GLY A 67 17.32 13.79 0.41
CA GLY A 67 16.98 14.72 -0.66
C GLY A 67 15.61 14.52 -1.26
N THR A 68 14.63 14.00 -0.51
CA THR A 68 13.26 13.79 -1.03
C THR A 68 12.71 15.07 -1.68
N ALA A 69 12.19 14.94 -2.90
CA ALA A 69 11.73 16.06 -3.69
C ALA A 69 10.44 16.67 -3.15
N SER A 70 9.58 15.86 -2.54
CA SER A 70 8.33 16.34 -1.95
C SER A 70 7.84 15.48 -0.80
N VAL A 71 6.98 16.06 0.02
CA VAL A 71 6.35 15.39 1.16
C VAL A 71 4.84 15.56 1.10
N MET A 72 4.13 14.46 1.33
CA MET A 72 2.67 14.41 1.36
C MET A 72 2.17 14.81 2.72
N CYS A 73 1.35 15.85 2.86
CA CYS A 73 0.60 16.03 4.09
C CYS A 73 -0.59 15.06 4.15
N SER A 74 -0.86 14.49 5.32
CA SER A 74 -1.83 13.44 5.56
C SER A 74 -3.28 13.94 5.65
N TYR A 75 -4.23 12.99 5.59
CA TYR A 75 -5.65 13.27 5.77
C TYR A 75 -6.00 13.74 7.18
N ASN A 76 -5.41 13.12 8.20
CA ASN A 76 -5.78 13.34 9.59
C ASN A 76 -5.49 14.78 10.05
N ARG A 77 -6.14 15.14 11.15
CA ARG A 77 -5.76 16.31 11.94
C ARG A 77 -4.66 15.92 12.93
N VAL A 78 -3.84 16.88 13.32
CA VAL A 78 -2.88 16.78 14.41
C VAL A 78 -3.14 17.93 15.36
N ASN A 79 -3.34 17.62 16.64
CA ASN A 79 -3.72 18.60 17.67
C ASN A 79 -4.88 19.51 17.18
N GLN A 80 -5.92 18.88 16.61
CA GLN A 80 -7.17 19.46 16.08
C GLN A 80 -7.06 20.27 14.78
N THR A 81 -5.87 20.39 14.17
CA THR A 81 -5.68 21.10 12.89
C THR A 81 -5.32 20.13 11.78
N TYR A 82 -5.97 20.22 10.62
CA TYR A 82 -5.65 19.37 9.45
C TYR A 82 -4.17 19.45 9.10
N SER A 83 -3.52 18.31 8.86
CA SER A 83 -2.07 18.28 8.62
C SER A 83 -1.67 19.21 7.47
N CYS A 84 -2.45 19.22 6.38
CA CYS A 84 -2.24 20.09 5.22
C CYS A 84 -2.48 21.60 5.45
N ALA A 85 -3.05 21.99 6.59
CA ALA A 85 -3.23 23.38 7.01
C ALA A 85 -2.52 23.71 8.32
N ASN A 86 -1.71 22.80 8.86
CA ASN A 86 -1.07 22.98 10.15
C ASN A 86 0.27 23.71 9.98
N HIS A 87 0.24 25.04 10.14
CA HIS A 87 1.43 25.87 9.97
C HIS A 87 2.61 25.42 10.83
N HIS A 88 2.38 25.03 12.09
CA HIS A 88 3.45 24.54 12.97
C HIS A 88 4.16 23.31 12.37
N LEU A 89 3.40 22.30 11.96
CA LEU A 89 3.95 21.09 11.35
C LEU A 89 4.68 21.37 10.03
N LEU A 90 4.08 22.20 9.17
CA LEU A 90 4.68 22.53 7.88
C LEU A 90 5.94 23.41 8.02
N SER A 91 6.03 24.23 9.07
CA SER A 91 7.24 24.98 9.41
C SER A 91 8.32 24.07 9.98
N ILE A 92 8.01 23.09 10.82
CA ILE A 92 9.02 22.07 11.23
C ILE A 92 9.60 21.39 10.00
N LEU A 93 8.76 20.96 9.06
CA LEU A 93 9.23 20.30 7.85
C LEU A 93 10.11 21.20 6.97
N LYS A 94 9.71 22.46 6.78
CA LYS A 94 10.39 23.40 5.87
C LYS A 94 11.60 24.08 6.48
N ASP A 95 11.56 24.39 7.77
CA ASP A 95 12.52 25.24 8.44
C ASP A 95 13.45 24.43 9.34
N GLU A 96 12.91 23.53 10.17
CA GLU A 96 13.72 22.70 11.08
C GLU A 96 14.39 21.54 10.33
N LEU A 97 13.61 20.76 9.59
CA LEU A 97 14.14 19.68 8.75
C LEU A 97 14.77 20.21 7.46
N ALA A 98 14.52 21.48 7.13
CA ALA A 98 15.04 22.18 5.96
C ALA A 98 14.67 21.51 4.61
N LEU A 99 13.41 21.07 4.44
CA LEU A 99 12.93 20.49 3.18
C LEU A 99 13.13 21.50 2.02
N PRO A 100 13.99 21.19 1.02
CA PRO A 100 14.19 22.08 -0.13
C PRO A 100 13.00 22.06 -1.09
N GLY A 101 12.24 20.97 -1.10
CA GLY A 101 11.12 20.75 -2.00
C GLY A 101 9.78 21.29 -1.56
N TYR A 102 8.71 20.62 -1.98
CA TYR A 102 7.35 21.12 -1.84
C TYR A 102 6.45 20.14 -1.07
N VAL A 103 5.41 20.71 -0.46
CA VAL A 103 4.34 19.99 0.23
C VAL A 103 3.13 19.91 -0.69
N VAL A 104 2.60 18.71 -0.84
CA VAL A 104 1.41 18.38 -1.64
C VAL A 104 0.44 17.62 -0.73
N PRO A 105 -0.86 17.84 -0.87
CA PRO A 105 -1.86 17.17 -0.05
C PRO A 105 -2.06 15.73 -0.51
N ASP A 106 -2.47 14.88 0.42
CA ASP A 106 -3.23 13.70 0.05
C ASP A 106 -4.46 14.08 -0.79
N TRP A 107 -4.95 13.15 -1.59
CA TRP A 107 -6.03 13.40 -2.53
C TRP A 107 -7.28 13.88 -1.79
N TYR A 108 -7.70 15.13 -2.03
CA TYR A 108 -8.81 15.78 -1.32
C TYR A 108 -8.54 16.16 0.14
N ALA A 109 -7.30 16.11 0.62
CA ALA A 109 -6.93 16.60 1.97
C ALA A 109 -6.77 18.14 2.05
N THR A 110 -7.08 18.86 0.97
CA THR A 110 -7.20 20.32 0.98
C THR A 110 -8.64 20.69 1.29
N HIS A 111 -8.86 21.57 2.28
CA HIS A 111 -10.20 21.99 2.72
C HIS A 111 -10.37 23.51 2.76
N GLY A 112 -9.49 24.26 2.09
CA GLY A 112 -9.51 25.72 2.05
C GLY A 112 -8.44 26.31 1.15
N THR A 113 -8.58 27.59 0.83
CA THR A 113 -7.68 28.30 -0.09
C THR A 113 -6.56 29.01 0.65
N ALA A 114 -6.79 30.24 1.14
CA ALA A 114 -5.75 31.08 1.74
C ALA A 114 -5.16 30.47 3.01
N SER A 115 -5.98 29.80 3.84
CA SER A 115 -5.53 29.13 5.06
C SER A 115 -4.51 28.02 4.78
N PHE A 116 -4.74 27.19 3.75
CA PHE A 116 -3.84 26.10 3.38
C PHE A 116 -2.60 26.62 2.64
N ALA A 117 -2.79 27.56 1.70
CA ALA A 117 -1.69 28.18 0.98
C ALA A 117 -0.71 28.86 1.94
N ASN A 118 -1.21 29.69 2.86
CA ASN A 118 -0.38 30.41 3.83
C ASN A 118 0.18 29.51 4.94
N ALA A 119 -0.47 28.39 5.28
CA ALA A 119 0.08 27.43 6.23
C ALA A 119 1.35 26.73 5.72
N GLY A 120 1.49 26.57 4.40
CA GLY A 120 2.69 26.01 3.79
C GLY A 120 2.44 25.06 2.62
N LEU A 121 1.19 24.76 2.26
CA LEU A 121 0.88 23.90 1.12
C LEU A 121 1.34 24.53 -0.19
N ASN A 122 1.95 23.76 -1.09
CA ASN A 122 2.53 24.29 -2.34
C ASN A 122 1.71 24.00 -3.60
N LEU A 123 0.92 22.95 -3.61
CA LEU A 123 0.05 22.60 -4.73
C LEU A 123 -1.19 21.88 -4.20
N GLU A 124 -2.25 21.81 -5.00
CA GLU A 124 -3.46 21.04 -4.67
C GLU A 124 -3.52 19.79 -5.54
N MET A 125 -3.82 18.64 -4.91
CA MET A 125 -4.13 17.39 -5.59
C MET A 125 -5.48 16.84 -5.09
N PRO A 126 -6.29 16.22 -5.97
CA PRO A 126 -6.09 16.08 -7.42
C PRO A 126 -6.40 17.35 -8.23
N GLY A 127 -6.77 18.45 -7.58
CA GLY A 127 -7.33 19.63 -8.23
C GLY A 127 -8.75 19.37 -8.77
N PRO A 128 -9.25 20.16 -9.73
CA PRO A 128 -10.58 19.97 -10.28
C PRO A 128 -10.61 18.73 -11.18
N VAL A 129 -11.01 17.58 -10.65
CA VAL A 129 -11.23 16.38 -11.46
C VAL A 129 -12.54 16.52 -12.25
N ARG A 130 -13.63 16.94 -11.57
CA ARG A 130 -14.87 17.55 -12.08
C ARG A 130 -15.67 18.15 -10.90
N ALA A 131 -16.65 19.02 -11.16
CA ALA A 131 -17.48 19.64 -10.11
C ALA A 131 -18.35 18.65 -9.30
N ASP A 132 -18.63 17.46 -9.85
CA ASP A 132 -19.42 16.38 -9.26
C ASP A 132 -18.58 15.38 -8.42
N TYR A 133 -17.25 15.47 -8.43
CA TYR A 133 -16.36 14.49 -7.77
C TYR A 133 -15.50 15.07 -6.64
N GLY A 134 -15.57 16.37 -6.36
CA GLY A 134 -14.89 16.98 -5.22
C GLY A 134 -14.75 18.49 -5.34
N ALA A 135 -14.63 19.15 -4.18
CA ALA A 135 -14.26 20.56 -4.13
C ALA A 135 -12.77 20.72 -4.51
N SER A 136 -12.47 21.75 -5.30
CA SER A 136 -11.10 22.25 -5.51
C SER A 136 -11.03 23.64 -4.91
N TYR A 137 -9.96 23.89 -4.18
CA TYR A 137 -9.75 25.07 -3.36
C TYR A 137 -8.65 25.97 -3.91
N PHE A 138 -7.81 25.50 -4.85
CA PHE A 138 -6.83 26.33 -5.52
C PHE A 138 -7.37 26.84 -6.87
N GLY A 139 -6.63 26.77 -7.98
CA GLY A 139 -7.07 27.30 -9.27
C GLY A 139 -7.57 28.75 -9.19
N ASN A 140 -8.82 29.00 -9.63
CA ASN A 140 -9.43 30.33 -9.62
C ASN A 140 -9.56 30.91 -8.21
N TYR A 141 -9.87 30.09 -7.19
CA TYR A 141 -9.97 30.58 -5.82
C TYR A 141 -8.62 31.09 -5.30
N LEU A 142 -7.52 30.42 -5.64
CA LEU A 142 -6.18 30.89 -5.27
C LEU A 142 -5.81 32.17 -6.03
N LEU A 143 -6.20 32.28 -7.31
CA LEU A 143 -6.02 33.51 -8.08
C LEU A 143 -6.77 34.69 -7.44
N ASP A 144 -8.04 34.49 -7.08
CA ASP A 144 -8.85 35.50 -6.39
C ASP A 144 -8.23 35.88 -5.05
N ALA A 145 -7.80 34.89 -4.25
CA ALA A 145 -7.12 35.14 -2.98
C ALA A 145 -5.82 35.95 -3.14
N VAL A 146 -5.10 35.81 -4.26
CA VAL A 146 -3.91 36.61 -4.56
C VAL A 146 -4.28 38.03 -5.01
N ASN A 147 -5.36 38.18 -5.80
CA ASN A 147 -5.86 39.48 -6.22
C ASN A 147 -6.42 40.30 -5.04
N ASP A 148 -6.98 39.62 -4.05
CA ASP A 148 -7.56 40.19 -2.83
C ASP A 148 -6.54 40.36 -1.70
N ASP A 149 -5.24 40.13 -1.96
CA ASP A 149 -4.13 40.18 -0.97
C ASP A 149 -4.28 39.21 0.24
N ASN A 150 -5.19 38.23 0.16
CA ASN A 150 -5.33 37.16 1.15
C ASN A 150 -4.19 36.12 1.06
N VAL A 151 -3.56 35.99 -0.11
CA VAL A 151 -2.31 35.24 -0.33
C VAL A 151 -1.34 36.16 -1.05
N THR A 152 -0.14 36.35 -0.50
CA THR A 152 0.82 37.28 -1.14
C THR A 152 1.37 36.70 -2.45
N LYS A 153 1.70 37.56 -3.42
CA LYS A 153 2.41 37.14 -4.64
C LYS A 153 3.73 36.45 -4.34
N SER A 154 4.43 36.88 -3.27
CA SER A 154 5.65 36.22 -2.81
C SER A 154 5.40 34.78 -2.36
N ARG A 155 4.27 34.52 -1.66
CA ARG A 155 3.88 33.17 -1.27
C ARG A 155 3.58 32.30 -2.49
N LEU A 156 2.83 32.81 -3.46
CA LEU A 156 2.57 32.10 -4.72
C LEU A 156 3.87 31.79 -5.48
N ASN A 157 4.80 32.74 -5.56
CA ASN A 157 6.09 32.51 -6.20
C ASN A 157 6.89 31.42 -5.49
N GLU A 158 6.95 31.43 -4.15
CA GLU A 158 7.61 30.36 -3.37
C GLU A 158 6.97 28.98 -3.62
N MET A 159 5.63 28.92 -3.78
CA MET A 159 4.93 27.69 -4.14
C MET A 159 5.42 27.13 -5.48
N VAL A 160 5.48 27.98 -6.50
CA VAL A 160 5.92 27.60 -7.84
C VAL A 160 7.41 27.28 -7.89
N GLU A 161 8.24 28.11 -7.24
CA GLU A 161 9.69 27.93 -7.19
C GLU A 161 10.07 26.59 -6.57
N ARG A 162 9.45 26.18 -5.47
CA ARG A 162 9.73 24.87 -4.86
C ARG A 162 9.39 23.70 -5.80
N VAL A 163 8.28 23.78 -6.52
CA VAL A 163 7.91 22.74 -7.51
C VAL A 163 8.90 22.68 -8.67
N LEU A 164 9.21 23.84 -9.26
CA LEU A 164 10.11 23.92 -10.41
C LEU A 164 11.57 23.62 -10.04
N THR A 165 12.00 23.92 -8.81
CA THR A 165 13.35 23.62 -8.34
C THR A 165 13.67 22.13 -8.50
N LEU A 166 12.74 21.25 -8.12
CA LEU A 166 12.98 19.80 -8.18
C LEU A 166 12.87 19.25 -9.60
N TYR A 167 12.00 19.84 -10.41
CA TYR A 167 11.93 19.56 -11.85
C TYR A 167 13.27 19.84 -12.56
N PHE A 168 13.91 20.98 -12.26
CA PHE A 168 15.22 21.30 -12.81
C PHE A 168 16.35 20.49 -12.16
N PHE A 169 16.33 20.33 -10.83
CA PHE A 169 17.36 19.59 -10.07
C PHE A 169 17.50 18.13 -10.52
N LEU A 170 16.38 17.49 -10.90
CA LEU A 170 16.36 16.11 -11.39
C LEU A 170 16.41 16.01 -12.93
N HIS A 171 16.78 17.10 -13.62
CA HIS A 171 16.95 17.16 -15.07
C HIS A 171 15.71 16.74 -15.88
N GLN A 172 14.51 16.92 -15.31
CA GLN A 172 13.27 16.49 -15.96
C GLN A 172 12.87 17.35 -17.18
N HIS A 173 13.60 18.44 -17.41
CA HIS A 173 13.42 19.38 -18.52
C HIS A 173 14.22 19.05 -19.77
N GLU A 174 15.15 18.09 -19.69
CA GLU A 174 16.06 17.75 -20.78
C GLU A 174 15.53 16.57 -21.61
N ASP A 175 15.60 15.35 -21.07
CA ASP A 175 15.18 14.11 -21.74
C ASP A 175 14.52 13.16 -20.73
N PHE A 176 13.37 13.58 -20.20
CA PHE A 176 12.61 12.77 -19.24
C PHE A 176 11.51 11.96 -19.96
N PRO A 177 11.23 10.71 -19.53
CA PRO A 177 10.20 9.91 -20.17
C PRO A 177 8.84 10.62 -20.21
N ALA A 178 8.16 10.48 -21.35
CA ALA A 178 6.77 10.91 -21.46
C ALA A 178 5.87 10.13 -20.48
N LEU A 179 4.72 10.72 -20.14
CA LEU A 179 3.71 10.07 -19.31
C LEU A 179 3.36 8.68 -19.85
N ASP A 180 3.28 7.71 -18.95
CA ASP A 180 2.87 6.36 -19.31
C ASP A 180 1.43 6.37 -19.88
N PRO A 181 1.23 5.95 -21.14
CA PRO A 181 -0.09 5.98 -21.77
C PRO A 181 -1.12 5.10 -21.04
N ALA A 182 -0.67 4.08 -20.30
CA ALA A 182 -1.55 3.19 -19.56
C ALA A 182 -2.04 3.83 -18.24
N SER A 183 -1.32 4.81 -17.68
CA SER A 183 -1.63 5.41 -16.38
C SER A 183 -3.02 6.05 -16.35
N ALA A 184 -3.42 6.75 -17.41
CA ALA A 184 -4.73 7.38 -17.47
C ALA A 184 -5.87 6.35 -17.53
N THR A 185 -5.73 5.27 -18.30
CA THR A 185 -6.74 4.21 -18.36
C THR A 185 -6.77 3.39 -17.06
N ALA A 186 -5.60 3.07 -16.51
CA ALA A 186 -5.49 2.28 -15.28
C ALA A 186 -6.05 3.03 -14.05
N LEU A 187 -5.74 4.32 -13.91
CA LEU A 187 -6.19 5.15 -12.80
C LEU A 187 -7.60 5.70 -13.07
N SER A 188 -7.78 6.49 -14.13
CA SER A 188 -9.01 7.25 -14.31
C SER A 188 -10.20 6.37 -14.68
N VAL A 189 -10.04 5.46 -15.63
CA VAL A 189 -11.16 4.63 -16.12
C VAL A 189 -11.37 3.41 -15.22
N ASN A 190 -10.32 2.63 -14.96
CA ASN A 190 -10.46 1.35 -14.27
C ASN A 190 -10.54 1.48 -12.74
N GLN A 191 -9.81 2.42 -12.14
CA GLN A 191 -9.81 2.59 -10.68
C GLN A 191 -10.90 3.54 -10.20
N PHE A 192 -11.09 4.67 -10.87
CA PHE A 192 -12.08 5.68 -10.45
C PHE A 192 -13.38 5.70 -11.27
N GLY A 193 -13.51 4.83 -12.28
CA GLY A 193 -14.74 4.73 -13.07
C GLY A 193 -15.03 5.96 -13.94
N TYR A 194 -14.06 6.84 -14.20
CA TYR A 194 -14.26 8.02 -15.02
C TYR A 194 -14.52 7.63 -16.48
N ASN A 195 -15.77 7.75 -16.92
CA ASN A 195 -16.16 7.51 -18.31
C ASN A 195 -15.86 8.75 -19.16
N THR A 196 -14.62 8.86 -19.65
CA THR A 196 -14.18 9.97 -20.51
C THR A 196 -13.49 9.49 -21.77
N THR A 197 -13.84 10.11 -22.89
CA THR A 197 -13.21 9.89 -24.21
C THR A 197 -11.87 10.62 -24.35
N GLN A 198 -11.47 11.45 -23.37
CA GLN A 198 -10.20 12.20 -23.40
C GLN A 198 -8.97 11.30 -23.23
N PHE A 199 -9.10 10.18 -22.54
CA PHE A 199 -8.00 9.23 -22.37
C PHE A 199 -8.08 8.17 -23.46
N ALA A 200 -7.48 8.46 -24.62
CA ALA A 200 -7.37 7.48 -25.69
C ALA A 200 -6.61 6.24 -25.19
N ILE A 201 -7.32 5.12 -25.04
CA ILE A 201 -6.76 3.83 -24.64
C ILE A 201 -5.85 3.34 -25.76
N LYS A 202 -4.55 3.64 -25.67
CA LYS A 202 -3.54 2.99 -26.51
C LYS A 202 -2.97 1.82 -25.71
N PRO A 203 -3.16 0.56 -26.15
CA PRO A 203 -2.53 -0.58 -25.50
C PRO A 203 -1.02 -0.37 -25.47
N VAL A 204 -0.44 -0.44 -24.27
CA VAL A 204 1.01 -0.41 -24.07
C VAL A 204 1.45 -1.81 -23.66
N PRO A 205 2.49 -2.40 -24.28
CA PRO A 205 3.04 -3.67 -23.81
C PRO A 205 3.49 -3.56 -22.34
N ALA A 206 3.24 -4.60 -21.55
CA ALA A 206 3.77 -4.69 -20.21
C ALA A 206 5.31 -4.59 -20.23
N ARG A 207 5.88 -3.84 -19.28
CA ARG A 207 7.32 -3.73 -19.08
C ARG A 207 7.66 -4.40 -17.75
N ASP A 208 8.49 -5.42 -17.79
CA ASP A 208 9.05 -5.99 -16.55
C ASP A 208 10.15 -5.06 -16.02
N VAL A 209 10.14 -4.80 -14.72
CA VAL A 209 11.07 -3.88 -14.04
C VAL A 209 11.87 -4.56 -12.93
N ARG A 210 11.89 -5.90 -12.88
CA ARG A 210 12.50 -6.67 -11.77
C ARG A 210 13.90 -7.19 -12.07
N GLU A 211 14.68 -7.35 -10.99
CA GLU A 211 15.87 -8.22 -10.90
C GLU A 211 15.53 -9.36 -9.91
N TYR A 212 15.41 -10.59 -10.40
CA TYR A 212 14.89 -11.74 -9.63
C TYR A 212 15.79 -12.11 -8.43
N GLN A 213 15.22 -12.23 -7.22
CA GLN A 213 15.84 -12.94 -6.11
C GLN A 213 15.25 -14.37 -5.97
N ARG A 214 16.13 -15.38 -6.03
CA ARG A 214 15.77 -16.78 -5.79
C ARG A 214 15.89 -17.10 -4.30
N ASN A 215 14.83 -17.65 -3.71
CA ASN A 215 14.92 -18.29 -2.39
C ASN A 215 15.15 -19.81 -2.50
N THR A 216 15.79 -20.32 -1.46
CA THR A 216 16.39 -21.65 -1.33
C THR A 216 15.40 -22.81 -1.47
N ALA A 217 15.85 -23.89 -2.09
CA ALA A 217 15.12 -25.15 -2.19
C ALA A 217 15.29 -25.99 -0.91
N LEU A 218 14.24 -26.72 -0.53
CA LEU A 218 14.39 -27.88 0.36
C LEU A 218 15.09 -28.98 -0.43
N GLU A 219 16.20 -29.47 0.14
CA GLU A 219 16.96 -30.59 -0.40
C GLU A 219 16.66 -31.81 0.46
N ASN A 220 16.03 -32.84 -0.12
CA ASN A 220 16.02 -34.27 0.24
C ASN A 220 14.63 -34.95 0.33
N GLU A 221 13.53 -34.22 0.44
CA GLU A 221 12.19 -34.83 0.46
C GLU A 221 11.58 -35.01 -0.94
N LYS A 222 10.74 -36.03 -1.12
CA LYS A 222 10.15 -36.37 -2.43
C LYS A 222 8.63 -36.36 -2.44
N ASP A 223 7.96 -36.49 -1.29
CA ASP A 223 6.50 -36.46 -1.20
C ASP A 223 6.03 -35.25 -0.39
N PHE A 224 5.52 -34.23 -1.08
CA PHE A 224 5.03 -32.99 -0.46
C PHE A 224 3.50 -32.90 -0.50
N GLY A 225 2.92 -32.39 0.57
CA GLY A 225 1.54 -31.95 0.63
C GLY A 225 1.48 -30.42 0.63
N VAL A 226 0.64 -29.82 -0.22
CA VAL A 226 0.38 -28.39 -0.23
C VAL A 226 -1.07 -28.14 0.13
N PHE A 227 -1.28 -27.40 1.21
CA PHE A 227 -2.56 -27.15 1.85
C PHE A 227 -2.85 -25.65 1.94
N GLY A 228 -4.14 -25.33 2.03
CA GLY A 228 -4.60 -23.98 2.34
C GLY A 228 -4.86 -23.12 1.10
N ASN A 229 -5.75 -22.15 1.30
CA ASN A 229 -6.31 -21.33 0.24
C ASN A 229 -5.34 -20.22 -0.21
N GLY A 230 -4.21 -20.05 0.47
CA GLY A 230 -3.14 -19.12 0.10
C GLY A 230 -2.11 -19.69 -0.89
N ALA A 231 -2.19 -20.98 -1.25
CA ALA A 231 -1.23 -21.64 -2.13
C ALA A 231 -1.46 -21.44 -3.64
N PRO A 232 -2.71 -21.48 -4.19
CA PRO A 232 -2.92 -21.46 -5.63
C PRO A 232 -2.90 -20.05 -6.21
N TYR A 233 -2.99 -19.96 -7.54
CA TYR A 233 -3.28 -18.70 -8.22
C TYR A 233 -4.65 -18.12 -7.77
N PRO A 234 -4.81 -16.79 -7.65
CA PRO A 234 -6.11 -16.18 -7.37
C PRO A 234 -7.22 -16.66 -8.28
N ALA A 235 -8.23 -17.32 -7.70
CA ALA A 235 -9.36 -17.90 -8.44
C ALA A 235 -10.23 -16.82 -9.12
N ILE A 236 -10.22 -15.61 -8.54
CA ILE A 236 -10.93 -14.45 -9.05
C ILE A 236 -10.19 -13.72 -10.19
N GLY A 237 -8.94 -14.10 -10.49
CA GLY A 237 -8.16 -13.54 -11.59
C GLY A 237 -6.91 -12.76 -11.18
N SER A 238 -6.08 -12.47 -12.17
CA SER A 238 -4.75 -11.86 -12.07
C SER A 238 -4.76 -10.36 -11.75
N VAL A 239 -5.89 -9.71 -12.02
CA VAL A 239 -6.10 -8.27 -11.91
C VAL A 239 -7.30 -8.06 -11.01
N TYR A 240 -7.13 -8.33 -9.72
CA TYR A 240 -8.14 -7.94 -8.74
C TYR A 240 -7.75 -6.62 -8.10
N PHE A 241 -8.67 -5.67 -8.23
CA PHE A 241 -8.59 -4.40 -7.58
C PHE A 241 -9.68 -4.34 -6.53
N ASP A 242 -9.32 -4.64 -5.30
CA ASP A 242 -10.22 -4.34 -4.20
C ASP A 242 -10.11 -2.86 -3.85
N TYR A 243 -10.97 -2.07 -4.49
CA TYR A 243 -11.17 -0.66 -4.14
C TYR A 243 -12.42 -0.45 -3.26
N GLU A 244 -13.24 -1.49 -3.08
CA GLU A 244 -14.55 -1.38 -2.42
C GLU A 244 -14.45 -1.63 -0.91
N ASN A 245 -13.52 -0.97 -0.21
CA ASN A 245 -13.44 -1.00 1.25
C ASN A 245 -13.58 -2.42 1.85
N ALA A 246 -13.16 -3.48 1.17
CA ALA A 246 -13.48 -4.82 1.67
C ALA A 246 -12.63 -5.11 2.90
N SER A 247 -13.26 -5.62 3.96
CA SER A 247 -12.57 -6.09 5.15
C SER A 247 -11.83 -7.41 4.92
N ILE A 248 -12.16 -8.13 3.84
CA ILE A 248 -11.61 -9.44 3.50
C ILE A 248 -11.28 -9.50 2.01
N SER A 249 -10.15 -10.12 1.67
CA SER A 249 -9.76 -10.40 0.29
C SER A 249 -10.57 -11.57 -0.30
N TYR A 250 -10.18 -12.05 -1.48
CA TYR A 250 -10.70 -13.30 -2.04
C TYR A 250 -10.29 -14.53 -1.23
N GLU A 251 -11.21 -15.48 -1.10
CA GLU A 251 -10.97 -16.71 -0.34
C GLU A 251 -9.85 -17.57 -0.94
N VAL A 252 -9.83 -17.79 -2.26
CA VAL A 252 -8.87 -18.71 -2.90
C VAL A 252 -7.84 -17.98 -3.74
N GLY A 253 -6.57 -18.12 -3.37
CA GLY A 253 -5.42 -17.56 -4.06
C GLY A 253 -4.32 -17.06 -3.14
N THR A 254 -3.10 -17.03 -3.63
CA THR A 254 -1.98 -16.41 -2.93
C THR A 254 -2.15 -14.90 -2.82
N LEU A 255 -1.63 -14.32 -1.73
CA LEU A 255 -1.64 -12.88 -1.48
C LEU A 255 -0.21 -12.35 -1.62
N ASP A 256 -0.01 -11.46 -2.58
CA ASP A 256 1.26 -10.85 -2.97
C ASP A 256 1.30 -9.33 -2.72
N GLN A 257 0.13 -8.69 -2.67
CA GLN A 257 -0.04 -7.27 -2.33
C GLN A 257 -1.25 -7.03 -1.40
N GLY A 258 -1.27 -5.91 -0.68
CA GLY A 258 -2.46 -5.43 0.04
C GLY A 258 -3.49 -4.79 -0.89
N GLY A 259 -4.48 -4.09 -0.34
CA GLY A 259 -5.44 -3.28 -1.12
C GLY A 259 -5.15 -1.78 -1.06
N GLY A 260 -5.71 -1.00 -2.01
CA GLY A 260 -5.62 0.46 -2.02
C GLY A 260 -4.66 1.06 -3.07
N SER A 261 -4.26 2.31 -2.87
CA SER A 261 -3.42 3.07 -3.81
C SER A 261 -1.97 2.60 -3.90
N GLY A 262 -1.50 1.79 -2.96
CA GLY A 262 -0.13 1.26 -2.91
C GLY A 262 0.12 0.02 -3.78
N ILE A 263 -0.89 -0.47 -4.48
CA ILE A 263 -0.81 -1.68 -5.31
C ILE A 263 -0.17 -1.41 -6.67
N VAL A 264 0.32 -2.48 -7.28
CA VAL A 264 0.82 -2.48 -8.66
C VAL A 264 0.13 -3.58 -9.48
N ARG A 265 0.20 -3.48 -10.80
CA ARG A 265 -0.29 -4.53 -11.69
C ARG A 265 0.84 -5.54 -11.94
N ASN A 266 0.58 -6.80 -11.67
CA ASN A 266 1.51 -7.87 -12.01
C ASN A 266 1.48 -8.14 -13.52
N ASN A 267 2.66 -8.29 -14.12
CA ASN A 267 2.79 -8.91 -15.44
C ASN A 267 2.58 -10.44 -15.32
N GLU A 268 3.12 -11.03 -14.26
CA GLU A 268 3.00 -12.44 -13.93
C GLU A 268 3.09 -12.62 -12.41
N LEU A 269 2.32 -13.58 -11.88
CA LEU A 269 2.37 -13.98 -10.48
C LEU A 269 2.62 -15.50 -10.43
N ILE A 270 3.74 -15.92 -9.85
CA ILE A 270 4.05 -17.33 -9.64
C ILE A 270 3.47 -17.74 -8.30
N ALA A 271 2.39 -18.51 -8.31
CA ALA A 271 1.76 -18.98 -7.08
C ALA A 271 2.67 -20.00 -6.36
N PRO A 272 2.66 -20.04 -5.01
CA PRO A 272 3.42 -21.02 -4.25
C PRO A 272 3.20 -22.46 -4.69
N LEU A 273 1.98 -22.83 -5.05
CA LEU A 273 1.66 -24.16 -5.55
C LEU A 273 2.44 -24.49 -6.84
N ASP A 274 2.52 -23.54 -7.78
CA ASP A 274 3.18 -23.75 -9.06
C ASP A 274 4.70 -23.86 -8.88
N ALA A 275 5.29 -22.99 -8.04
CA ALA A 275 6.70 -23.05 -7.68
C ALA A 275 7.08 -24.39 -7.00
N ASN A 276 6.25 -24.85 -6.05
CA ASN A 276 6.48 -26.14 -5.37
C ASN A 276 6.37 -27.33 -6.34
N ARG A 277 5.35 -27.34 -7.21
CA ARG A 277 5.21 -28.38 -8.25
C ARG A 277 6.41 -28.42 -9.17
N GLU A 278 6.91 -27.27 -9.61
CA GLU A 278 8.08 -27.20 -10.48
C GLU A 278 9.33 -27.74 -9.78
N SER A 279 9.60 -27.27 -8.56
CA SER A 279 10.77 -27.66 -7.77
C SER A 279 10.78 -29.17 -7.47
N VAL A 280 9.69 -29.69 -6.92
CA VAL A 280 9.57 -31.10 -6.52
C VAL A 280 9.62 -32.03 -7.74
N ARG A 281 9.02 -31.63 -8.87
CA ARG A 281 9.10 -32.39 -10.13
C ARG A 281 10.54 -32.53 -10.62
N LYS A 282 11.38 -31.49 -10.49
CA LYS A 282 12.81 -31.54 -10.88
C LYS A 282 13.60 -32.55 -10.03
N GLN A 283 13.15 -32.81 -8.81
CA GLN A 283 13.77 -33.78 -7.89
C GLN A 283 13.20 -35.21 -8.02
N GLY A 284 12.25 -35.42 -8.95
CA GLY A 284 11.58 -36.72 -9.13
C GLY A 284 10.58 -37.06 -8.03
N GLY A 285 10.10 -36.05 -7.29
CA GLY A 285 9.06 -36.18 -6.29
C GLY A 285 7.65 -35.90 -6.83
N ARG A 286 6.67 -35.83 -5.93
CA ARG A 286 5.28 -35.42 -6.22
C ARG A 286 4.75 -34.42 -5.20
N VAL A 287 3.77 -33.64 -5.65
CA VAL A 287 3.00 -32.71 -4.81
C VAL A 287 1.52 -33.13 -4.82
N GLN A 288 0.98 -33.42 -3.64
CA GLN A 288 -0.45 -33.65 -3.41
C GLN A 288 -1.06 -32.38 -2.83
N VAL A 289 -2.32 -32.08 -3.15
CA VAL A 289 -2.93 -30.79 -2.80
C VAL A 289 -4.30 -30.95 -2.17
N LEU A 290 -4.60 -30.08 -1.20
CA LEU A 290 -5.95 -29.84 -0.70
C LEU A 290 -6.07 -28.37 -0.33
N LEU A 291 -6.68 -27.57 -1.19
CA LEU A 291 -6.56 -26.11 -1.15
C LEU A 291 -7.70 -25.45 -0.39
N GLU A 292 -8.88 -26.06 -0.38
CA GLU A 292 -10.05 -25.45 0.25
C GLU A 292 -10.05 -25.66 1.76
N HIS A 293 -10.10 -24.56 2.51
CA HIS A 293 -10.11 -24.59 3.97
C HIS A 293 -11.26 -25.42 4.50
N LYS A 294 -12.45 -25.26 3.93
CA LYS A 294 -13.63 -26.06 4.27
C LYS A 294 -13.36 -27.56 4.15
N ASP A 295 -12.73 -27.99 3.07
CA ASP A 295 -12.46 -29.41 2.83
C ASP A 295 -11.42 -29.98 3.81
N ILE A 296 -10.41 -29.18 4.17
CA ILE A 296 -9.42 -29.55 5.17
C ILE A 296 -10.09 -29.72 6.54
N VAL A 297 -10.88 -28.72 6.95
CA VAL A 297 -11.61 -28.71 8.23
C VAL A 297 -12.66 -29.82 8.31
N ASP A 298 -13.32 -30.14 7.20
CA ASP A 298 -14.27 -31.26 7.09
C ASP A 298 -13.56 -32.64 7.08
N GLY A 299 -12.24 -32.67 7.26
CA GLY A 299 -11.45 -33.90 7.42
C GLY A 299 -11.14 -34.61 6.11
N LYS A 300 -11.23 -33.94 4.96
CA LYS A 300 -10.92 -34.55 3.65
C LYS A 300 -9.42 -34.79 3.43
N PHE A 301 -8.53 -34.33 4.31
CA PHE A 301 -7.12 -34.71 4.26
C PHE A 301 -6.93 -36.24 4.28
N ARG A 302 -7.85 -37.00 4.90
CA ARG A 302 -7.88 -38.48 4.82
C ARG A 302 -7.91 -39.07 3.40
N SER A 303 -8.23 -38.27 2.37
CA SER A 303 -8.22 -38.68 0.97
C SER A 303 -6.83 -38.67 0.32
N ILE A 304 -5.83 -38.07 0.96
CA ILE A 304 -4.44 -38.05 0.50
C ILE A 304 -3.72 -39.28 1.04
N TYR A 305 -3.21 -40.12 0.14
CA TYR A 305 -2.41 -41.30 0.48
C TYR A 305 -1.18 -41.44 -0.43
N PRO A 306 -0.04 -41.89 0.12
CA PRO A 306 0.33 -41.84 1.54
C PRO A 306 0.28 -40.42 2.10
N ILE A 307 0.35 -40.31 3.42
CA ILE A 307 0.56 -39.01 4.08
C ILE A 307 1.90 -38.45 3.58
N PRO A 308 1.97 -37.18 3.17
CA PRO A 308 3.22 -36.57 2.70
C PRO A 308 4.31 -36.52 3.77
N ASP A 309 5.58 -36.53 3.36
CA ASP A 309 6.75 -36.39 4.24
C ASP A 309 6.83 -34.98 4.84
N VAL A 310 6.35 -33.98 4.09
CA VAL A 310 6.27 -32.57 4.50
C VAL A 310 4.91 -32.00 4.08
N CYS A 311 4.22 -31.32 5.00
CA CYS A 311 2.95 -30.64 4.72
C CYS A 311 3.12 -29.13 4.80
N LEU A 312 3.09 -28.46 3.65
CA LEU A 312 3.17 -27.01 3.53
C LEU A 312 1.76 -26.42 3.61
N VAL A 313 1.47 -25.61 4.62
CA VAL A 313 0.17 -24.94 4.81
C VAL A 313 0.33 -23.46 4.49
N PHE A 314 -0.29 -22.98 3.43
CA PHE A 314 -0.25 -21.57 3.03
C PHE A 314 -1.51 -20.84 3.47
N LEU A 315 -1.30 -19.85 4.35
CA LEU A 315 -2.33 -19.01 4.95
C LEU A 315 -2.10 -17.55 4.58
N LYS A 316 -3.13 -16.73 4.71
CA LYS A 316 -3.04 -15.29 4.45
C LYS A 316 -3.91 -14.47 5.39
N ALA A 317 -3.54 -13.19 5.53
CA ALA A 317 -4.37 -12.14 6.12
C ALA A 317 -4.31 -10.92 5.21
N PHE A 318 -5.45 -10.24 5.03
CA PHE A 318 -5.53 -9.05 4.19
C PHE A 318 -5.58 -7.75 5.01
N ALA A 319 -5.04 -6.67 4.44
CA ALA A 319 -5.32 -5.30 4.84
C ALA A 319 -5.28 -4.40 3.61
N ALA A 320 -6.03 -3.31 3.67
CA ALA A 320 -6.17 -2.37 2.57
C ALA A 320 -6.23 -0.94 3.09
N GLU A 321 -5.86 0.00 2.22
CA GLU A 321 -6.16 1.41 2.42
C GLU A 321 -7.67 1.63 2.65
N GLY A 322 -8.01 2.55 3.54
CA GLY A 322 -9.40 2.94 3.84
C GLY A 322 -10.06 2.10 4.93
N ARG A 323 -9.42 1.03 5.41
CA ARG A 323 -9.98 0.19 6.48
C ARG A 323 -8.90 -0.46 7.35
N ASP A 324 -9.04 -0.32 8.66
CA ASP A 324 -8.25 -1.07 9.63
C ASP A 324 -8.77 -2.51 9.76
N ARG A 325 -7.87 -3.47 10.05
CA ARG A 325 -8.28 -4.85 10.34
C ARG A 325 -9.10 -4.88 11.64
N GLU A 326 -10.22 -5.59 11.61
CA GLU A 326 -11.09 -5.78 12.79
C GLU A 326 -10.45 -6.68 13.85
N SER A 327 -9.57 -7.60 13.43
CA SER A 327 -8.86 -8.54 14.30
C SER A 327 -7.48 -8.89 13.75
N PRO A 328 -6.48 -9.21 14.59
CA PRO A 328 -5.24 -9.84 14.17
C PRO A 328 -5.40 -11.31 13.71
N ASP A 329 -6.59 -11.90 13.80
CA ASP A 329 -6.87 -13.26 13.35
C ASP A 329 -6.60 -13.47 11.85
N LEU A 330 -6.27 -14.70 11.50
CA LEU A 330 -6.21 -15.16 10.11
C LEU A 330 -7.63 -15.47 9.61
N ASP A 331 -7.87 -15.14 8.34
CA ASP A 331 -9.17 -15.30 7.70
C ASP A 331 -9.52 -16.79 7.42
N TRP A 332 -10.79 -17.07 7.14
CA TRP A 332 -11.30 -18.39 6.69
C TRP A 332 -10.94 -19.59 7.56
N ASN A 333 -11.06 -19.48 8.89
CA ASN A 333 -10.79 -20.59 9.83
C ASN A 333 -9.38 -21.19 9.72
N ALA A 334 -8.39 -20.39 9.33
CA ALA A 334 -7.00 -20.82 9.14
C ALA A 334 -6.41 -21.58 10.34
N THR A 335 -6.76 -21.22 11.58
CA THR A 335 -6.35 -21.97 12.77
C THR A 335 -6.78 -23.43 12.71
N LYS A 336 -8.05 -23.70 12.35
CA LYS A 336 -8.57 -25.06 12.24
C LYS A 336 -7.91 -25.84 11.10
N VAL A 337 -7.57 -25.15 10.01
CA VAL A 337 -6.82 -25.76 8.90
C VAL A 337 -5.47 -26.29 9.38
N VAL A 338 -4.70 -25.50 10.13
CA VAL A 338 -3.41 -25.94 10.67
C VAL A 338 -3.59 -27.12 11.62
N GLU A 339 -4.52 -27.02 12.57
CA GLU A 339 -4.80 -28.11 13.52
C GLU A 339 -5.20 -29.41 12.80
N SER A 340 -6.05 -29.33 11.77
CA SER A 340 -6.48 -30.47 10.97
C SER A 340 -5.32 -31.11 10.19
N VAL A 341 -4.44 -30.32 9.59
CA VAL A 341 -3.26 -30.85 8.88
C VAL A 341 -2.26 -31.47 9.86
N ALA A 342 -1.92 -30.74 10.93
CA ALA A 342 -0.97 -31.18 11.95
C ALA A 342 -1.45 -32.44 12.69
N SER A 343 -2.76 -32.70 12.75
CA SER A 343 -3.29 -33.94 13.35
C SER A 343 -2.94 -35.22 12.58
N LEU A 344 -2.58 -35.11 11.30
CA LEU A 344 -2.26 -36.25 10.42
C LEU A 344 -0.82 -36.20 9.89
N CYS A 345 -0.18 -35.02 9.89
CA CYS A 345 1.15 -34.80 9.35
C CYS A 345 2.08 -34.23 10.43
N SER A 346 3.02 -35.03 10.92
CA SER A 346 3.93 -34.65 12.00
C SER A 346 5.03 -33.65 11.58
N ASN A 347 5.14 -33.36 10.29
CA ASN A 347 6.07 -32.39 9.72
C ASN A 347 5.31 -31.31 8.95
N THR A 348 4.57 -30.50 9.69
CA THR A 348 3.76 -29.40 9.15
C THR A 348 4.56 -28.09 9.17
N VAL A 349 4.77 -27.49 8.00
CA VAL A 349 5.39 -26.18 7.84
C VAL A 349 4.29 -25.18 7.47
N VAL A 350 4.13 -24.13 8.27
CA VAL A 350 3.09 -23.12 8.02
C VAL A 350 3.73 -21.84 7.46
N ILE A 351 3.19 -21.36 6.35
CA ILE A 351 3.61 -20.15 5.65
C ILE A 351 2.47 -19.15 5.71
N VAL A 352 2.72 -17.96 6.25
CA VAL A 352 1.73 -16.88 6.36
C VAL A 352 2.15 -15.67 5.52
N ASN A 353 1.31 -15.31 4.55
CA ASN A 353 1.44 -14.05 3.80
C ASN A 353 0.44 -13.02 4.35
N GLY A 354 0.93 -11.92 4.91
CA GLY A 354 0.05 -10.89 5.45
C GLY A 354 0.74 -9.56 5.74
N PRO A 355 -0.04 -8.51 6.01
CA PRO A 355 0.41 -7.13 6.11
C PRO A 355 1.16 -6.82 7.41
N GLY A 356 1.19 -7.75 8.36
CA GLY A 356 1.78 -7.53 9.68
C GLY A 356 1.53 -8.68 10.63
N ILE A 357 1.26 -8.35 11.89
CA ILE A 357 1.09 -9.30 12.99
C ILE A 357 -0.20 -10.10 12.80
N VAL A 358 -0.13 -11.40 13.08
CA VAL A 358 -1.28 -12.31 13.16
C VAL A 358 -1.21 -13.20 14.40
N LEU A 359 -2.36 -13.68 14.85
CA LEU A 359 -2.40 -14.70 15.92
C LEU A 359 -2.10 -16.09 15.38
N MET A 360 -1.26 -16.84 16.10
CA MET A 360 -0.83 -18.20 15.75
C MET A 360 -1.04 -19.14 16.94
N PRO A 361 -2.29 -19.44 17.35
CA PRO A 361 -2.56 -20.29 18.53
C PRO A 361 -2.04 -21.73 18.40
N TRP A 362 -1.69 -22.15 17.19
CA TRP A 362 -1.09 -23.45 16.85
C TRP A 362 0.45 -23.45 16.90
N ALA A 363 1.10 -22.33 17.26
CA ALA A 363 2.55 -22.19 17.19
C ALA A 363 3.32 -23.17 18.09
N ASP A 364 2.74 -23.57 19.23
CA ASP A 364 3.33 -24.53 20.17
C ASP A 364 2.96 -25.99 19.88
N ASN A 365 2.29 -26.27 18.74
CA ASN A 365 1.96 -27.64 18.35
C ASN A 365 3.21 -28.41 17.90
N GLU A 366 3.49 -29.56 18.50
CA GLU A 366 4.69 -30.37 18.23
C GLU A 366 4.83 -30.85 16.78
N ASN A 367 3.71 -30.98 16.06
CA ASN A 367 3.68 -31.38 14.65
C ASN A 367 3.88 -30.20 13.70
N VAL A 368 3.90 -28.96 14.21
CA VAL A 368 4.27 -27.76 13.45
C VAL A 368 5.78 -27.56 13.61
N THR A 369 6.54 -27.96 12.60
CA THR A 369 8.00 -28.02 12.65
C THR A 369 8.69 -26.73 12.22
N ALA A 370 7.99 -25.87 11.45
CA ALA A 370 8.48 -24.55 11.07
C ALA A 370 7.33 -23.58 10.77
N ILE A 371 7.60 -22.29 11.02
CA ILE A 371 6.70 -21.18 10.71
C ILE A 371 7.47 -20.12 9.92
N LEU A 372 6.93 -19.75 8.76
CA LEU A 372 7.53 -18.78 7.85
C LEU A 372 6.55 -17.62 7.65
N SER A 373 7.02 -16.39 7.83
CA SER A 373 6.30 -15.20 7.38
C SER A 373 6.79 -14.84 5.99
N GLY A 374 5.95 -15.06 4.97
CA GLY A 374 6.27 -14.66 3.59
C GLY A 374 6.19 -13.16 3.36
N ARG A 375 5.53 -12.43 4.28
CA ARG A 375 5.09 -11.03 4.15
C ARG A 375 4.35 -10.79 2.83
N VAL A 376 3.85 -9.58 2.66
CA VAL A 376 3.42 -9.08 1.35
C VAL A 376 4.70 -8.70 0.60
N GLY A 377 5.26 -9.66 -0.13
CA GLY A 377 6.53 -9.51 -0.82
C GLY A 377 6.34 -9.01 -2.25
N PHE A 378 6.97 -7.88 -2.60
CA PHE A 378 7.35 -7.64 -3.99
C PHE A 378 8.41 -8.70 -4.35
N VAL A 379 8.02 -9.72 -5.12
CA VAL A 379 8.93 -10.76 -5.65
C VAL A 379 9.26 -10.47 -7.12
#